data_AF-A0A520QYJ7-F1
#
_entry.id   AF-A0A520QYJ7-F1
#
_cell.length_a   1.000
_cell.length_b   1.000
_cell.length_c   1.000
_cell.angle_alpha   90.00
_cell.angle_beta   90.00
_cell.angle_gamma   90.00
#
_symmetry.space_group_name_H-M   'P 1'
#
loop_
_entity.id
_entity.type
_entity.pdbx_description
1 polymer ?
#
loop_
_entity_poly.entity_id
_entity_poly.type
_entity_poly.pdbx_seq_one_letter_code
_entity_poly.pdbx_strand_id
1 'polypeptide(L)' 'MSAPAPSRVDEDGFRALFEAHTSFVLRSVRHLGAREADALDLAQEVFTVAHEKRAQLDRPDGARSWLYRICF' A
#
# COMPACT_ATOMS: atom_id res chain seq x y z
N MET A 1 -20.21 -3.74 -28.08
CA MET A 1 -18.89 -3.44 -27.50
C MET A 1 -19.10 -2.93 -26.10
N SER A 2 -19.03 -3.79 -25.07
CA SER A 2 -19.07 -3.32 -23.67
C SER A 2 -17.72 -2.72 -23.31
N ALA A 3 -17.75 -1.50 -22.76
CA ALA A 3 -16.58 -0.88 -22.15
C ALA A 3 -16.07 -1.74 -20.98
N PRO A 4 -14.75 -1.87 -20.77
CA PRO A 4 -14.25 -2.61 -19.61
C PRO A 4 -14.54 -1.82 -18.34
N ALA A 5 -15.19 -2.45 -17.36
CA ALA A 5 -15.12 -1.99 -15.98
C ALA A 5 -13.76 -2.40 -15.41
N PRO A 6 -12.91 -1.44 -15.03
CA PRO A 6 -12.32 -1.55 -13.70
C PRO A 6 -12.02 -0.18 -13.08
N SER A 7 -12.45 0.04 -11.84
CA SER A 7 -11.65 0.86 -10.92
C SER A 7 -11.06 -0.06 -9.86
N ARG A 8 -10.35 -1.07 -10.35
CA ARG A 8 -9.31 -1.75 -9.59
C ARG A 8 -8.04 -0.95 -9.83
N VAL A 9 -7.26 -0.70 -8.79
CA VAL A 9 -5.93 -0.09 -8.93
C VAL A 9 -5.13 -0.94 -9.94
N ASP A 10 -4.88 -0.38 -11.12
CA ASP A 10 -4.03 -0.96 -12.16
C ASP A 10 -2.55 -0.75 -11.82
N GLU A 11 -1.63 -1.20 -12.67
CA GLU A 11 -0.18 -1.09 -12.39
C GLU A 11 0.25 0.37 -12.18
N ASP A 12 -0.27 1.29 -13.00
CA ASP A 12 0.02 2.73 -12.89
C ASP A 12 -0.59 3.35 -11.62
N GLY A 13 -1.81 2.97 -11.26
CA GLY A 13 -2.45 3.39 -10.01
C GLY A 13 -1.69 2.86 -8.78
N PHE A 14 -1.14 1.65 -8.85
CA PHE A 14 -0.38 1.08 -7.74
C PHE A 14 0.97 1.77 -7.59
N ARG A 15 1.64 2.10 -8.69
CA ARG A 15 2.86 2.92 -8.69
C ARG A 15 2.63 4.25 -7.96
N ALA A 16 1.56 4.97 -8.31
CA ALA A 16 1.22 6.24 -7.68
C ALA A 16 0.95 6.07 -6.16
N LEU A 17 0.25 5.00 -5.78
CA LEU A 17 0.00 4.68 -4.37
C LEU A 17 1.32 4.41 -3.61
N PHE A 18 2.22 3.63 -4.21
CA PHE A 18 3.53 3.33 -3.64
C PHE A 18 4.35 4.60 -3.39
N GLU A 19 4.52 5.44 -4.42
CA GLU A 19 5.30 6.67 -4.35
C GLU A 19 4.73 7.64 -3.31
N ALA A 20 3.41 7.78 -3.26
CA ALA A 20 2.75 8.70 -2.34
C ALA A 20 2.84 8.25 -0.86
N HIS A 21 2.96 6.93 -0.58
CA HIS A 21 2.80 6.40 0.77
C HIS A 21 4.03 5.71 1.36
N THR A 22 5.13 5.56 0.62
CA THR A 22 6.34 4.87 1.12
C THR A 22 6.86 5.48 2.43
N SER A 23 6.97 6.81 2.52
CA SER A 23 7.42 7.48 3.74
C SER A 23 6.42 7.36 4.90
N PHE A 24 5.13 7.12 4.62
CA PHE A 24 4.14 6.83 5.65
C PHE A 24 4.33 5.42 6.20
N VAL A 25 4.40 4.42 5.32
CA VAL A 25 4.59 3.01 5.70
C VAL A 25 5.88 2.82 6.49
N LEU A 26 7.00 3.41 6.05
CA LEU A 26 8.28 3.35 6.77
C LEU A 26 8.19 3.91 8.20
N ARG A 27 7.44 5.01 8.39
CA ARG A 27 7.21 5.57 9.73
C ARG A 27 6.30 4.67 10.55
N SER A 28 5.27 4.09 9.94
CA SER A 28 4.33 3.20 10.62
C SER A 28 4.99 1.92 11.11
N VAL A 29 5.78 1.22 10.27
CA VAL A 29 6.46 -0.01 10.70
C VAL A 29 7.48 0.27 11.81
N ARG A 30 8.22 1.39 11.74
CA ARG A 30 9.13 1.82 12.82
C ARG A 30 8.38 2.16 14.11
N HIS A 31 7.23 2.83 14.00
CA HIS A 31 6.38 3.14 15.15
C HIS A 31 5.84 1.86 15.82
N LEU A 32 5.57 0.82 15.05
CA LEU A 32 5.11 -0.48 15.53
C LEU A 32 6.23 -1.39 16.05
N GLY A 33 7.48 -0.90 16.09
CA GLY A 33 8.61 -1.58 16.72
C GLY A 33 9.64 -2.17 15.76
N ALA A 34 9.51 -1.95 14.45
CA ALA A 34 10.55 -2.35 13.50
C ALA A 34 11.88 -1.68 13.82
N ARG A 35 12.96 -2.47 13.80
CA ARG A 35 14.32 -1.93 13.85
C ARG A 35 14.60 -1.19 12.55
N GLU A 36 15.46 -0.17 12.61
CA GLU A 36 15.82 0.62 11.44
C GLU A 36 16.37 -0.22 10.29
N ALA A 37 17.16 -1.25 10.61
CA ALA A 37 17.71 -2.20 9.63
C ALA A 37 16.64 -3.03 8.92
N ASP A 38 15.50 -3.31 9.57
CA ASP A 38 14.44 -4.15 9.02
C ASP A 38 13.31 -3.31 8.36
N ALA A 39 13.34 -1.97 8.53
CA ALA A 39 12.22 -1.11 8.16
C ALA A 39 11.95 -1.10 6.64
N LEU A 40 13.00 -1.19 5.81
CA LEU A 40 12.87 -1.25 4.35
C LEU A 40 12.24 -2.58 3.90
N ASP A 41 12.69 -3.70 4.46
CA ASP A 41 12.18 -5.03 4.13
C ASP A 41 10.71 -5.18 4.55
N LEU A 42 10.36 -4.72 5.76
CA LEU A 42 8.97 -4.73 6.23
C LEU A 42 8.07 -3.82 5.39
N ALA A 43 8.56 -2.64 4.98
CA ALA A 43 7.81 -1.78 4.08
C ALA A 43 7.57 -2.45 2.71
N GLN A 44 8.57 -3.17 2.18
CA GLN A 44 8.42 -3.95 0.96
C GLN A 44 7.36 -5.05 1.11
N GLU A 45 7.34 -5.75 2.24
CA GLU A 45 6.32 -6.78 2.52
C GLU A 45 4.92 -6.17 2.57
N VAL A 46 4.76 -5.01 3.25
CA VAL A 46 3.49 -4.26 3.26
C VAL A 46 3.02 -3.94 1.84
N PHE A 47 3.91 -3.44 0.97
CA PHE A 47 3.54 -3.13 -0.41
C PHE A 47 3.30 -4.38 -1.26
N THR A 48 3.94 -5.50 -0.95
CA THR A 48 3.67 -6.79 -1.62
C THR A 48 2.26 -7.26 -1.30
N VAL A 49 1.89 -7.27 -0.01
CA VAL A 49 0.54 -7.60 0.45
C VAL A 49 -0.49 -6.61 -0.09
N ALA A 50 -0.16 -5.30 -0.10
CA ALA A 50 -1.02 -4.28 -0.69
C ALA A 50 -1.26 -4.54 -2.17
N HIS A 51 -0.23 -4.90 -2.94
CA HIS A 51 -0.38 -5.20 -4.36
C HIS A 51 -1.32 -6.39 -4.59
N GLU A 52 -1.17 -7.46 -3.82
CA GLU A 52 -2.07 -8.63 -3.88
C GLU A 52 -3.52 -8.25 -3.53
N LYS A 53 -3.69 -7.41 -2.50
CA LYS A 53 -5.00 -6.98 -2.00
C LYS A 53 -5.56 -5.73 -2.68
N ARG A 54 -4.90 -5.20 -3.70
CA ARG A 54 -5.24 -3.89 -4.31
C ARG A 54 -6.68 -3.77 -4.81
N ALA A 55 -7.31 -4.88 -5.16
CA ALA A 55 -8.72 -4.94 -5.54
C ALA A 55 -9.70 -4.65 -4.38
N GLN A 56 -9.23 -4.64 -3.13
CA GLN A 56 -10.01 -4.30 -1.93
C GLN A 56 -9.96 -2.80 -1.60
N LEU A 57 -9.09 -2.05 -2.27
CA LEU A 57 -9.01 -0.60 -2.11
C LEU A 57 -10.02 0.06 -3.05
N ASP A 58 -11.25 0.25 -2.56
CA ASP A 58 -12.36 0.81 -3.36
C ASP A 58 -12.21 2.32 -3.61
N ARG A 59 -11.48 3.05 -2.76
CA ARG A 59 -11.32 4.50 -2.83
C ARG A 59 -9.90 4.97 -2.46
N PRO A 60 -9.29 5.91 -3.21
CA PRO A 60 -7.95 6.41 -2.93
C PRO A 60 -7.81 7.19 -1.60
N ASP A 61 -8.88 7.85 -1.15
CA ASP A 61 -8.93 8.61 0.11
C ASP A 61 -8.74 7.70 1.35
N GLY A 62 -9.03 6.40 1.22
CA GLY A 62 -8.81 5.39 2.26
C GLY A 62 -7.42 4.75 2.25
N ALA A 63 -6.54 5.08 1.31
CA ALA A 63 -5.27 4.37 1.09
C ALA A 63 -4.37 4.34 2.34
N ARG A 64 -4.25 5.47 3.05
CA ARG A 64 -3.42 5.57 4.24
C ARG A 64 -3.91 4.67 5.38
N SER A 65 -5.20 4.69 5.68
CA SER A 65 -5.80 3.85 6.73
C SER A 65 -5.76 2.37 6.37
N TRP A 66 -5.92 2.06 5.08
CA TRP A 66 -5.83 0.69 4.58
C TRP A 66 -4.38 0.15 4.64
N LEU A 67 -3.39 0.92 4.22
CA LEU A 67 -1.96 0.57 4.35
C LEU A 67 -1.54 0.43 5.81
N TYR A 68 -2.05 1.29 6.70
CA TYR A 68 -1.77 1.18 8.14
C TYR A 68 -2.26 -0.15 8.71
N ARG A 69 -3.44 -0.63 8.28
CA ARG A 69 -3.97 -1.94 8.69
C ARG A 69 -3.08 -3.09 8.22
N ILE A 70 -2.39 -2.96 7.10
CA ILE A 70 -1.45 -3.98 6.60
C ILE A 70 -0.15 -3.99 7.43
N CYS A 71 0.22 -2.88 8.06
CA CYS A 71 1.41 -2.80 8.91
C CYS A 71 1.26 -3.49 10.27
N PHE A 72 0.04 -3.84 10.70
CA PHE A 72 -0.30 -4.48 11.98
C PHE A 72 -0.69 -5.94 11.75
#